data_AF-A0AAN0K3T3-F1
#
_entry.id   AF-A0AAN0K3T3-F1
#
_cell.length_a   1.000
_cell.length_b   1.000
_cell.length_c   1.000
_cell.angle_alpha   90.00
_cell.angle_beta   90.00
_cell.angle_gamma   90.00
#
_symmetry.space_group_name_H-M   'P 1'
#
loop_
_entity.id
_entity.type
_entity.pdbx_description
1 polymer ?
#
loop_
_entity_poly.entity_id
_entity_poly.type
_entity_poly.pdbx_seq_one_letter_code
_entity_poly.pdbx_strand_id
1 'polypeptide(L)'
;MSQDARYLATIGCQVPQVVSVWDWTNERETPVQSVALNPDYGIQTYITFSHNDSSLLASNSDDQVIFYKWTAKGLSVCTTPVSDRDFNKSVGLLSQTVFLPDGSNHWALTGTSEGCAVVWETSGLYHN
;
A
#
# COMPACT_ATOMS: atom_id res chain seq x y z
N MET A 1 -5.55 -5.17 -8.44
CA MET A 1 -6.98 -5.53 -8.43
C MET A 1 -7.24 -6.35 -7.18
N SER A 2 -8.41 -6.20 -6.56
CA SER A 2 -8.80 -6.98 -5.38
C SER A 2 -9.07 -8.43 -5.75
N GLN A 3 -8.98 -9.33 -4.76
CA GLN A 3 -9.13 -10.77 -4.97
C GLN A 3 -10.54 -11.17 -5.44
N ASP A 4 -11.56 -10.40 -5.04
CA ASP A 4 -12.95 -10.55 -5.47
C ASP A 4 -13.23 -9.96 -6.87
N ALA A 5 -12.20 -9.43 -7.55
CA ALA A 5 -12.28 -8.76 -8.85
C ALA A 5 -13.23 -7.55 -8.90
N ARG A 6 -13.66 -7.03 -7.74
CA ARG A 6 -14.58 -5.90 -7.67
C ARG A 6 -13.89 -4.56 -7.80
N TYR A 7 -12.70 -4.45 -7.21
CA TYR A 7 -11.99 -3.18 -7.06
C TYR A 7 -10.67 -3.15 -7.82
N LEU A 8 -10.41 -2.01 -8.44
CA LEU A 8 -9.13 -1.68 -9.03
C LEU A 8 -8.48 -0.56 -8.22
N ALA A 9 -7.16 -0.58 -8.08
CA ALA A 9 -6.40 0.49 -7.47
C ALA A 9 -5.35 0.98 -8.46
N THR A 10 -5.16 2.29 -8.53
CA THR A 10 -4.23 2.94 -9.46
C THR A 10 -3.42 4.02 -8.74
N ILE A 11 -2.19 4.25 -9.18
CA ILE A 11 -1.37 5.39 -8.77
C ILE A 11 -1.22 6.32 -9.98
N GLY A 12 -1.60 7.58 -9.83
CA GLY A 12 -1.40 8.61 -10.84
C GLY A 12 0.06 9.08 -10.91
N CYS A 13 0.51 9.51 -12.09
CA CYS A 13 1.86 10.03 -12.32
C CYS A 13 2.04 11.52 -11.95
N GLN A 14 0.96 12.19 -11.53
CA GLN A 14 0.98 13.61 -11.16
C GLN A 14 1.69 13.85 -9.82
N VAL A 15 2.01 15.11 -9.51
CA VAL A 15 2.60 15.51 -8.22
C VAL A 15 1.68 16.53 -7.55
N PRO A 16 1.16 16.26 -6.34
CA PRO A 16 1.31 15.01 -5.58
C PRO A 16 0.68 13.80 -6.28
N GLN A 17 1.29 12.61 -6.16
CA GLN A 17 0.70 11.37 -6.70
C GLN A 17 -0.65 11.11 -6.04
N VAL A 18 -1.61 10.60 -6.81
CA VAL A 18 -2.95 10.28 -6.30
C VAL A 18 -3.18 8.79 -6.39
N VAL A 19 -3.51 8.19 -5.25
CA VAL A 19 -3.99 6.81 -5.18
C VAL A 19 -5.50 6.83 -5.29
N SER A 20 -6.03 6.03 -6.21
CA SER A 20 -7.46 5.95 -6.49
C SER A 20 -7.94 4.51 -6.43
N VAL A 21 -9.09 4.29 -5.80
CA VAL A 21 -9.81 3.01 -5.75
C VAL A 21 -11.07 3.12 -6.61
N TRP A 22 -11.27 2.16 -7.49
CA TRP A 22 -12.34 2.11 -8.46
C TRP A 22 -13.20 0.88 -8.20
N ASP A 23 -14.53 1.00 -8.26
CA ASP A 23 -15.44 -0.16 -8.31
C ASP A 23 -15.65 -0.48 -9.79
N TRP A 24 -14.90 -1.46 -10.29
CA TRP A 24 -14.88 -1.85 -11.70
C TRP A 24 -16.17 -2.57 -12.14
N THR A 25 -16.97 -3.02 -11.17
CA THR A 25 -18.24 -3.74 -11.43
C THR A 25 -19.44 -2.81 -11.55
N ASN A 26 -19.26 -1.51 -11.29
CA ASN A 26 -20.30 -0.50 -11.42
C ASN A 26 -19.91 0.51 -12.49
N GLU A 27 -20.88 0.92 -13.31
CA GLU A 27 -20.68 1.97 -14.30
C GLU A 27 -20.44 3.31 -13.59
N ARG A 28 -19.16 3.70 -13.46
CA ARG A 28 -18.71 4.95 -12.87
C ARG A 28 -17.52 5.48 -13.64
N GLU A 29 -17.50 6.79 -13.87
CA GLU A 29 -16.39 7.49 -14.51
C GLU A 29 -15.37 8.06 -13.50
N THR A 30 -15.74 8.06 -12.22
CA THR A 30 -14.92 8.58 -11.13
C THR A 30 -14.54 7.47 -10.15
N PRO A 31 -13.36 7.56 -9.51
CA PRO A 31 -12.98 6.62 -8.47
C PRO A 31 -13.95 6.69 -7.29
N VAL A 32 -14.16 5.56 -6.61
CA VAL A 32 -14.96 5.48 -5.39
C VAL A 32 -14.29 6.27 -4.28
N GLN A 33 -12.98 6.20 -4.22
CA GLN A 33 -12.19 6.93 -3.25
C GLN A 33 -10.84 7.31 -3.82
N SER A 34 -10.30 8.45 -3.40
CA SER A 34 -8.96 8.89 -3.78
C SER A 34 -8.28 9.63 -2.64
N VAL A 35 -6.95 9.62 -2.65
CA VAL A 35 -6.11 10.42 -1.75
C VAL A 35 -4.90 10.96 -2.49
N ALA A 36 -4.55 12.23 -2.25
CA ALA A 36 -3.28 12.79 -2.67
C ALA A 36 -2.21 12.43 -1.64
N LEU A 37 -1.10 11.85 -2.09
CA LEU A 37 0.02 11.47 -1.24
C LEU A 37 0.88 12.70 -0.93
N ASN A 38 1.49 12.72 0.26
CA ASN A 38 2.53 13.72 0.53
C ASN A 38 3.72 13.45 -0.42
N PRO A 39 4.21 14.44 -1.18
CA PRO A 39 5.41 14.29 -2.01
C PRO A 39 6.65 13.79 -1.25
N ASP A 40 6.71 14.01 0.06
CA ASP A 40 7.79 13.52 0.93
C ASP A 40 7.80 11.99 1.08
N TYR A 41 6.73 11.30 0.65
CA TYR A 41 6.65 9.84 0.73
C TYR A 41 7.35 9.10 -0.41
N GLY A 42 8.10 9.82 -1.24
CA GLY A 42 8.76 9.26 -2.41
C GLY A 42 7.78 8.88 -3.52
N ILE A 43 8.33 8.55 -4.69
CA ILE A 43 7.54 8.15 -5.84
C ILE A 43 7.11 6.69 -5.68
N GLN A 44 5.81 6.48 -5.50
CA GLN A 44 5.22 5.16 -5.38
C GLN A 44 5.14 4.50 -6.76
N THR A 45 5.68 3.29 -6.90
CA THR A 45 5.82 2.58 -8.18
C THR A 45 5.03 1.28 -8.24
N TYR A 46 4.56 0.78 -7.10
CA TYR A 46 3.79 -0.45 -6.99
C TYR A 46 2.58 -0.27 -6.06
N ILE A 47 1.46 -0.91 -6.37
CA ILE A 47 0.26 -0.93 -5.51
C ILE A 47 -0.39 -2.31 -5.54
N THR A 48 -0.78 -2.81 -4.36
CA THR A 48 -1.45 -4.10 -4.22
C THR A 48 -2.59 -4.03 -3.21
N PHE A 49 -3.59 -4.89 -3.38
CA PHE A 49 -4.60 -5.18 -2.35
C PHE A 49 -4.08 -6.24 -1.38
N SER A 50 -4.65 -6.24 -0.18
CA SER A 50 -4.62 -7.42 0.68
C SER A 50 -5.40 -8.55 0.04
N HIS A 51 -4.90 -9.77 0.19
CA HIS A 51 -5.53 -10.97 -0.40
C HIS A 51 -6.90 -11.26 0.24
N ASN A 52 -7.02 -10.99 1.54
CA ASN A 52 -8.18 -11.36 2.34
C ASN A 52 -9.12 -10.19 2.63
N ASP A 53 -8.68 -8.96 2.38
CA ASP A 53 -9.44 -7.75 2.69
C ASP A 53 -9.29 -6.70 1.57
N SER A 54 -10.32 -6.63 0.71
CA SER A 54 -10.38 -5.66 -0.38
C SER A 54 -10.37 -4.20 0.10
N SER A 55 -10.59 -3.92 1.40
CA SER A 55 -10.51 -2.58 1.99
C SER A 55 -9.08 -2.12 2.28
N LEU A 56 -8.10 -3.02 2.19
CA LEU A 56 -6.70 -2.76 2.51
C LEU A 56 -5.82 -2.77 1.26
N LEU A 57 -4.91 -1.80 1.22
CA LEU A 57 -3.93 -1.65 0.15
C LEU A 57 -2.54 -1.38 0.74
N ALA A 58 -1.52 -1.64 -0.06
CA ALA A 58 -0.18 -1.15 0.17
C ALA A 58 0.41 -0.61 -1.14
N SER A 59 1.19 0.47 -1.03
CA SER A 59 2.09 0.91 -2.09
C SER A 59 3.49 1.07 -1.53
N ASN A 60 4.49 1.12 -2.41
CA ASN A 60 5.84 1.46 -2.01
C ASN A 60 6.58 2.32 -3.05
N SER A 61 7.47 3.16 -2.54
CA SER A 61 8.59 3.76 -3.25
C SER A 61 9.84 2.91 -3.02
N ASP A 62 11.01 3.44 -3.38
CA ASP A 62 12.32 2.83 -3.10
C ASP A 62 12.72 2.88 -1.61
N ASP A 63 12.06 3.71 -0.81
CA ASP A 63 12.46 4.01 0.59
C ASP A 63 11.32 3.93 1.61
N GLN A 64 10.06 3.89 1.15
CA GLN A 64 8.90 3.91 2.04
C GLN A 64 7.78 2.99 1.55
N VAL A 65 7.12 2.35 2.53
CA VAL A 65 5.85 1.65 2.33
C VAL A 65 4.73 2.49 2.93
N ILE A 66 3.64 2.57 2.19
CA ILE A 66 2.41 3.20 2.63
C ILE A 66 1.33 2.13 2.66
N PHE A 67 0.65 2.04 3.79
CA PHE A 67 -0.53 1.22 3.94
C PHE A 67 -1.78 2.07 3.93
N TYR A 68 -2.83 1.54 3.31
CA TYR A 68 -4.10 2.22 3.20
C TYR A 68 -5.23 1.35 3.71
N LYS A 69 -6.19 2.00 4.36
CA LYS A 69 -7.51 1.43 4.65
C LYS A 69 -8.56 2.35 4.09
N TRP A 70 -9.32 1.86 3.12
CA TRP A 70 -10.39 2.63 2.50
C TRP A 70 -11.75 2.15 2.97
N THR A 71 -12.65 3.11 3.13
CA THR A 71 -14.03 2.90 3.56
C THR A 71 -14.93 3.80 2.71
N ALA A 72 -16.25 3.65 2.86
CA ALA A 72 -17.20 4.58 2.24
C ALA A 72 -17.02 6.05 2.68
N LYS A 73 -16.30 6.31 3.78
CA LYS A 73 -16.08 7.67 4.32
C LYS A 73 -14.79 8.31 3.82
N GLY A 74 -13.84 7.53 3.32
CA GLY A 74 -12.50 8.03 3.05
C GLY A 74 -11.45 6.93 2.91
N LEU A 75 -10.23 7.34 2.58
CA LEU A 75 -9.06 6.46 2.53
C LEU A 75 -8.01 6.99 3.48
N SER A 76 -7.79 6.22 4.55
CA SER A 76 -6.83 6.49 5.59
C SER A 76 -5.45 6.01 5.15
N VAL A 77 -4.43 6.82 5.45
CA VAL A 77 -3.04 6.58 5.07
C VAL A 77 -2.22 6.38 6.34
N CYS A 78 -1.46 5.28 6.40
CA CYS A 78 -0.44 5.08 7.43
C CYS A 78 0.90 4.83 6.76
N THR A 79 1.91 5.60 7.17
CA THR A 79 3.25 5.51 6.61
C THR A 79 4.19 4.88 7.61
N THR A 80 5.12 4.08 7.10
CA THR A 80 6.14 3.42 7.90
C THR A 80 7.48 3.58 7.20
N PRO A 81 8.23 4.67 7.47
CA PRO A 81 9.57 4.84 6.89
C PRO A 81 10.50 3.73 7.36
N VAL A 82 11.33 3.23 6.44
CA VAL A 82 12.42 2.29 6.77
C VAL A 82 13.70 3.09 6.90
N SER A 83 14.47 2.85 7.96
CA SER A 83 15.85 3.31 8.00
C SER A 83 16.81 2.17 8.36
N ASP A 84 18.04 2.25 7.86
CA ASP A 84 19.12 1.29 8.20
C ASP A 84 19.35 1.18 9.72
N ARG A 85 19.02 2.24 10.47
CA ARG A 85 19.10 2.26 11.94
C ARG A 85 18.13 1.27 12.58
N ASP A 86 16.98 1.03 11.95
CA ASP A 86 15.96 0.12 12.47
C ASP A 86 16.39 -1.34 12.34
N PHE A 87 17.29 -1.65 11.40
CA PHE A 87 17.70 -3.02 11.07
C PHE A 87 19.16 -3.34 11.38
N ASN A 88 19.93 -2.36 11.88
CA ASN A 88 21.36 -2.46 12.16
C ASN A 88 22.19 -3.03 10.99
N LYS A 89 21.68 -2.85 9.76
CA LYS A 89 22.26 -3.28 8.48
C LYS A 89 21.68 -2.40 7.38
N SER A 90 22.34 -2.36 6.22
CA SER A 90 21.76 -1.71 5.05
C SER A 90 20.53 -2.50 4.57
N VAL A 91 19.39 -1.84 4.44
CA VAL A 91 18.16 -2.46 3.93
C VAL A 91 18.13 -2.43 2.40
N GLY A 92 18.79 -1.45 1.79
CA GLY A 92 18.76 -1.19 0.36
C GLY A 92 17.43 -0.58 -0.10
N LEU A 93 17.21 -0.56 -1.43
CA LEU A 93 15.98 -0.04 -2.02
C LEU A 93 14.86 -1.07 -1.91
N LEU A 94 13.66 -0.60 -1.61
CA LEU A 94 12.44 -1.40 -1.61
C LEU A 94 11.97 -1.64 -3.05
N SER A 95 11.40 -2.82 -3.31
CA SER A 95 10.96 -3.22 -4.65
C SER A 95 9.44 -3.37 -4.75
N GLN A 96 8.87 -4.43 -4.19
CA GLN A 96 7.44 -4.70 -4.17
C GLN A 96 6.98 -5.17 -2.80
N THR A 97 5.86 -4.63 -2.34
CA THR A 97 5.18 -5.03 -1.11
C THR A 97 4.05 -6.02 -1.41
N VAL A 98 3.94 -7.10 -0.65
CA VAL A 98 2.85 -8.10 -0.77
C VAL A 98 2.27 -8.42 0.61
N PHE A 99 0.95 -8.62 0.68
CA PHE A 99 0.30 -9.10 1.90
C PHE A 99 0.42 -10.63 2.01
N LEU A 100 0.57 -11.13 3.24
CA LEU A 100 0.56 -12.56 3.49
C LEU A 100 -0.88 -13.11 3.44
N PRO A 101 -1.10 -14.26 2.78
CA PRO A 101 -2.45 -14.80 2.58
C PRO A 101 -3.03 -15.58 3.78
N ASP A 102 -2.21 -16.00 4.74
CA ASP A 102 -2.56 -17.01 5.76
C ASP A 102 -3.20 -16.43 7.03
N GLY A 103 -4.38 -15.82 6.93
CA GLY A 103 -5.25 -15.46 8.06
C GLY A 103 -4.71 -14.37 9.01
N SER A 104 -3.41 -14.09 9.00
CA SER A 104 -2.80 -12.90 9.55
C SER A 104 -2.95 -11.76 8.53
N ASN A 105 -4.16 -11.23 8.39
CA ASN A 105 -4.43 -10.03 7.58
C ASN A 105 -3.59 -8.80 8.03
N HIS A 106 -2.82 -8.98 9.10
CA HIS A 106 -1.97 -8.00 9.74
C HIS A 106 -0.53 -8.02 9.24
N TRP A 107 -0.13 -8.86 8.27
CA TRP A 107 1.27 -8.91 7.84
C TRP A 107 1.48 -8.64 6.34
N ALA A 108 2.55 -7.93 6.04
CA ALA A 108 3.04 -7.72 4.69
C ALA A 108 4.57 -7.87 4.62
N LEU A 109 5.07 -8.20 3.44
CA LEU A 109 6.49 -8.33 3.14
C LEU A 109 6.88 -7.36 2.03
N THR A 110 8.05 -6.74 2.14
CA THR A 110 8.65 -5.96 1.05
C THR A 110 10.02 -6.51 0.71
N GLY A 111 10.23 -6.91 -0.54
CA GLY A 111 11.53 -7.34 -1.02
C GLY A 111 12.49 -6.17 -1.18
N THR A 112 13.78 -6.38 -0.93
CA THR A 112 14.81 -5.33 -1.02
C THR A 112 15.91 -5.66 -2.03
N SER A 113 16.62 -4.64 -2.51
CA SER A 113 17.73 -4.78 -3.46
C SER A 113 18.89 -5.65 -2.95
N GLU A 114 19.00 -5.81 -1.62
CA GLU A 114 20.00 -6.64 -0.96
C GLU A 114 19.60 -8.12 -0.85
N GLY A 115 18.51 -8.54 -1.50
CA GLY A 115 18.01 -9.91 -1.45
C GLY A 115 17.39 -10.29 -0.10
N CYS A 116 16.98 -9.30 0.68
CA CYS A 116 16.27 -9.48 1.96
C CYS A 116 14.77 -9.16 1.81
N ALA A 117 14.00 -9.44 2.86
CA ALA A 117 12.63 -9.00 2.99
C ALA A 117 12.43 -8.24 4.31
N VAL A 118 11.72 -7.11 4.26
CA VAL A 118 11.22 -6.39 5.43
C VAL A 118 9.84 -6.93 5.78
N VAL A 119 9.60 -7.19 7.07
CA VAL A 119 8.32 -7.66 7.59
C VAL A 119 7.58 -6.50 8.24
N TRP A 120 6.31 -6.33 7.89
CA TRP A 120 5.45 -5.26 8.37
C TRP A 120 4.28 -5.81 9.16
N GLU A 121 4.01 -5.20 10.31
CA GLU A 121 2.77 -5.43 11.05
C GLU A 121 1.79 -4.29 10.79
N THR A 122 0.63 -4.64 10.22
CA THR A 122 -0.45 -3.74 9.79
C THR A 122 -1.65 -3.78 10.74
N SER A 123 -1.53 -4.43 11.91
CA SER A 123 -2.56 -4.48 12.96
C SER A 123 -3.03 -3.07 13.39
N GLY A 124 -2.14 -2.08 13.37
CA GLY A 124 -2.47 -0.67 13.63
C GLY A 124 -3.49 -0.05 12.66
N LEU A 125 -3.68 -0.60 11.45
CA LEU A 125 -4.69 -0.12 10.49
C LEU A 125 -6.12 -0.46 10.92
N TYR A 126 -6.30 -1.48 11.75
CA TYR A 126 -7.62 -2.00 12.09
C TYR A 126 -8.31 -1.19 13.20
N HIS A 127 -7.54 -0.44 14.00
CA HIS A 127 -8.04 0.34 15.13
C HIS A 127 -8.41 1.81 14.80
N ASN A 128 -8.25 2.23 13.54
CA ASN A 128 -8.68 3.53 13.02
C ASN A 128 -9.97 3.42 12.19
#